data_AF-A0AAJ2H9F7-F1
#
_entry.id   AF-A0AAJ2H9F7-F1
#
_cell.length_a   1.000
_cell.length_b   1.000
_cell.length_c   1.000
_cell.angle_alpha   90.00
_cell.angle_beta   90.00
_cell.angle_gamma   90.00
#
_symmetry.space_group_name_H-M   'P 1'
#
loop_
_entity.id
_entity.type
_entity.pdbx_description
1 polymer ?
#
loop_
_entity_poly.entity_id
_entity_poly.type
_entity_poly.pdbx_seq_one_letter_code
_entity_poly.pdbx_strand_id
1 'polypeptide(L)'
;MKRMISALLMAYSTLAVAAPNVPLLPIMPLSMPLPAGAPPQSDSAMEFSRVRVAEAVEAMYTQILKTPYLIQPEVVADERLVSFRFGTGVSARSEVSRFMGLLGLSVRTVNGVDIVGIVKEMEPDKEPFVYRPKYRDVTYLVELLRGLFPKGEFTSTRSIHGAPQAITADAATGQSKMPAPAGSAASLLDTDPDALVFNGTETDIKKLSSLLAQLDTRQGEVMVRGQVFEVASNGAEGSAFSLALHLLGGTVSAGVSTPSTLDGFVRIKNASIDAVFAALSSDTRFKTISAPSLRVRSGAAGRFAVGQDVPVLGAISYPGNGSAPVQSVEYRSSGVIFDLKPIVRESVVDLTVGQQLSNFIVTQTGVNNSPTLTKREVSTSLSVADGDVVIIGGLAENRESSGRIGFSFLPDWMRSNTGQNSKTEILLVLQVSRL
;
A
#
# COMPACT_ATOMS: atom_id res chain seq x y z
N MET A 1 -5.23 -25.47 -68.53
CA MET A 1 -3.86 -25.74 -69.03
C MET A 1 -2.90 -25.73 -67.86
N LYS A 2 -2.06 -26.79 -67.73
CA LYS A 2 -0.86 -26.98 -66.85
C LYS A 2 -1.10 -26.84 -65.33
N ARG A 3 -1.17 -27.89 -64.49
CA ARG A 3 -0.33 -29.06 -64.14
C ARG A 3 0.23 -28.91 -62.71
N MET A 4 -0.01 -29.96 -61.93
CA MET A 4 0.43 -30.34 -60.57
C MET A 4 1.84 -29.92 -60.16
N ILE A 5 2.04 -29.71 -58.84
CA ILE A 5 3.06 -30.39 -58.01
C ILE A 5 2.62 -30.32 -56.53
N SER A 6 2.91 -31.41 -55.82
CA SER A 6 2.50 -31.83 -54.48
C SER A 6 3.68 -31.76 -53.49
N ALA A 7 3.42 -31.47 -52.21
CA ALA A 7 4.14 -31.91 -50.99
C ALA A 7 3.58 -31.10 -49.78
N LEU A 8 2.72 -31.62 -48.92
CA LEU A 8 2.92 -32.57 -47.80
C LEU A 8 3.94 -32.09 -46.75
N LEU A 9 3.46 -31.48 -45.65
CA LEU A 9 3.92 -31.81 -44.30
C LEU A 9 2.84 -31.45 -43.25
N MET A 10 2.46 -32.47 -42.48
CA MET A 10 1.37 -32.51 -41.51
C MET A 10 1.76 -31.88 -40.17
N ALA A 11 0.74 -31.29 -39.54
CA ALA A 11 0.72 -30.82 -38.16
C ALA A 11 0.87 -31.95 -37.13
N TYR A 12 1.47 -31.63 -35.98
CA TYR A 12 1.34 -32.43 -34.77
C TYR A 12 0.81 -31.56 -33.64
N SER A 13 -0.39 -31.92 -33.18
CA SER A 13 -1.09 -31.41 -32.00
C SER A 13 -0.82 -32.32 -30.79
N THR A 14 -0.83 -31.71 -29.62
CA THR A 14 -0.53 -32.27 -28.30
C THR A 14 -1.63 -33.17 -27.73
N LEU A 15 -1.25 -34.21 -26.99
CA LEU A 15 -2.09 -34.83 -25.95
C LEU A 15 -1.20 -35.27 -24.78
N ALA A 16 -1.51 -34.75 -23.60
CA ALA A 16 -0.92 -35.13 -22.32
C ALA A 16 -1.60 -36.41 -21.79
N VAL A 17 -0.81 -37.36 -21.27
CA VAL A 17 -1.29 -38.56 -20.57
C VAL A 17 -0.62 -38.64 -19.21
N ALA A 18 -1.46 -38.87 -18.19
CA ALA A 18 -1.13 -38.93 -16.78
C ALA A 18 -0.26 -40.15 -16.41
N ALA A 19 0.61 -39.99 -15.41
CA ALA A 19 1.49 -41.04 -14.90
C ALA A 19 0.70 -42.09 -14.09
N PRO A 20 0.90 -43.41 -14.33
CA PRO A 20 0.42 -44.43 -13.43
C PRO A 20 1.46 -44.71 -12.32
N ASN A 21 0.94 -44.89 -11.10
CA ASN A 21 1.65 -45.36 -9.93
C ASN A 21 2.09 -46.82 -10.15
N VAL A 22 3.39 -47.12 -10.11
CA VAL A 22 3.92 -48.49 -10.30
C VAL A 22 4.29 -49.09 -8.93
N PRO A 23 3.83 -50.30 -8.58
CA PRO A 23 4.15 -50.94 -7.30
C PRO A 23 5.58 -51.50 -7.31
N LEU A 24 6.20 -51.53 -6.12
CA LEU A 24 7.49 -52.19 -5.88
C LEU A 24 7.34 -53.70 -6.09
N LEU A 25 8.05 -54.26 -7.08
CA LEU A 25 8.19 -55.70 -7.28
C LEU A 25 9.28 -56.29 -6.36
N PRO A 26 9.16 -57.56 -5.93
CA PRO A 26 10.10 -58.19 -5.02
C PRO A 26 11.44 -58.51 -5.71
N ILE A 27 12.51 -58.45 -4.93
CA ILE A 27 13.87 -58.77 -5.36
C ILE A 27 13.96 -60.30 -5.55
N MET A 28 14.13 -60.76 -6.78
CA MET A 28 14.58 -62.12 -7.08
C MET A 28 16.12 -62.19 -7.05
N PRO A 29 16.72 -63.29 -6.55
CA PRO A 29 18.15 -63.49 -6.69
C PRO A 29 18.47 -63.87 -8.15
N LEU A 30 19.22 -63.02 -8.86
CA LEU A 30 19.75 -63.35 -10.19
C LEU A 30 21.08 -64.10 -10.01
N SER A 31 21.03 -65.43 -10.07
CA SER A 31 22.17 -66.22 -10.54
C SER A 31 21.73 -66.99 -11.77
N MET A 32 21.81 -66.33 -12.93
CA MET A 32 21.81 -66.99 -14.23
C MET A 32 23.25 -67.08 -14.74
N PRO A 33 23.68 -68.21 -15.34
CA PRO A 33 24.98 -68.26 -15.99
C PRO A 33 24.99 -67.35 -17.23
N LEU A 34 26.12 -66.66 -17.44
CA LEU A 34 26.33 -65.73 -18.54
C LEU A 34 26.16 -66.43 -19.91
N PRO A 35 25.54 -65.77 -20.91
CA PRO A 35 25.58 -66.22 -22.30
C PRO A 35 27.01 -66.06 -22.86
N ALA A 36 27.42 -67.01 -23.70
CA ALA A 36 28.72 -66.99 -24.36
C ALA A 36 28.82 -65.76 -25.30
N GLY A 37 29.69 -64.81 -24.94
CA GLY A 37 29.93 -63.58 -25.71
C GLY A 37 29.80 -62.25 -24.94
N ALA A 38 29.64 -62.26 -23.62
CA ALA A 38 29.64 -61.01 -22.83
C ALA A 38 31.00 -60.28 -22.90
N PRO A 39 31.03 -58.94 -22.93
CA PRO A 39 32.28 -58.17 -22.85
C PRO A 39 33.03 -58.50 -21.55
N PRO A 40 34.37 -58.40 -21.54
CA PRO A 40 35.19 -58.80 -20.39
C PRO A 40 34.71 -58.06 -19.14
N GLN A 41 34.40 -58.82 -18.07
CA GLN A 41 34.15 -58.22 -16.77
C GLN A 41 35.48 -57.69 -16.22
N SER A 42 35.41 -56.51 -15.60
CA SER A 42 36.55 -55.89 -14.91
C SER A 42 36.96 -56.76 -13.72
N ASP A 43 38.14 -57.36 -13.80
CA ASP A 43 38.71 -58.26 -12.78
C ASP A 43 39.38 -57.50 -11.62
N SER A 44 39.15 -56.18 -11.51
CA SER A 44 39.82 -55.32 -10.54
C SER A 44 38.83 -54.38 -9.86
N ALA A 45 38.70 -54.53 -8.54
CA ALA A 45 38.04 -53.53 -7.70
C ALA A 45 38.94 -52.29 -7.67
N MET A 46 38.45 -51.19 -8.24
CA MET A 46 39.19 -49.93 -8.31
C MET A 46 38.59 -48.94 -7.31
N GLU A 47 39.44 -48.31 -6.52
CA GLU A 47 39.07 -47.36 -5.48
C GLU A 47 39.76 -46.03 -5.77
N PHE A 48 38.96 -44.98 -5.89
CA PHE A 48 39.42 -43.61 -5.97
C PHE A 48 39.06 -42.94 -4.65
N SER A 49 40.06 -42.31 -4.01
CA SER A 49 39.87 -41.61 -2.76
C SER A 49 40.35 -40.17 -2.91
N ARG A 50 39.42 -39.23 -2.70
CA ARG A 50 39.66 -37.77 -2.74
C ARG A 50 40.30 -37.29 -4.04
N VAL A 51 39.80 -37.76 -5.17
CA VAL A 51 40.28 -37.41 -6.52
C VAL A 51 39.40 -36.30 -7.09
N ARG A 52 39.96 -35.38 -7.88
CA ARG A 52 39.15 -34.34 -8.54
C ARG A 52 38.18 -34.96 -9.54
N VAL A 53 37.00 -34.37 -9.75
CA VAL A 53 36.02 -34.87 -10.73
C VAL A 53 36.66 -35.06 -12.12
N ALA A 54 37.46 -34.09 -12.57
CA ALA A 54 38.17 -34.19 -13.86
C ALA A 54 39.11 -35.40 -13.95
N GLU A 55 39.93 -35.60 -12.91
CA GLU A 55 40.89 -36.70 -12.81
C GLU A 55 40.18 -38.07 -12.70
N ALA A 56 39.06 -38.12 -11.98
CA ALA A 56 38.22 -39.31 -11.88
C ALA A 56 37.61 -39.68 -13.23
N VAL A 57 37.07 -38.70 -13.96
CA VAL A 57 36.51 -38.89 -15.31
C VAL A 57 37.60 -39.37 -16.27
N GLU A 58 38.78 -38.75 -16.24
CA GLU A 58 39.92 -39.16 -17.06
C GLU A 58 40.36 -40.60 -16.75
N ALA A 59 40.49 -40.95 -15.47
CA ALA A 59 40.84 -42.31 -15.06
C ALA A 59 39.80 -43.34 -15.52
N MET A 60 38.51 -42.99 -15.46
CA MET A 60 37.43 -43.86 -15.94
C MET A 60 37.51 -44.08 -17.46
N TYR A 61 37.83 -43.06 -18.25
CA TYR A 61 37.98 -43.25 -19.70
C TYR A 61 39.26 -44.00 -20.08
N THR A 62 40.38 -43.71 -19.42
CA THR A 62 41.69 -44.30 -19.74
C THR A 62 41.82 -45.74 -19.25
N GLN A 63 41.33 -46.05 -18.06
CA GLN A 63 41.53 -47.35 -17.41
C GLN A 63 40.35 -48.29 -17.62
N ILE A 64 39.12 -47.77 -17.64
CA ILE A 64 37.88 -48.57 -17.63
C ILE A 64 37.25 -48.66 -19.02
N LEU A 65 36.88 -47.52 -19.61
CA LEU A 65 36.11 -47.51 -20.86
C LEU A 65 36.95 -47.72 -22.12
N LYS A 66 38.21 -47.22 -22.11
CA LYS A 66 39.14 -47.27 -23.25
C LYS A 66 38.54 -46.74 -24.56
N THR A 67 37.64 -45.76 -24.46
CA THR A 67 37.04 -45.05 -25.61
C THR A 67 37.69 -43.69 -25.79
N PRO A 68 37.78 -43.17 -27.04
CA PRO A 68 38.20 -41.78 -27.27
C PRO A 68 37.24 -40.81 -26.57
N TYR A 69 37.80 -39.81 -25.88
CA TYR A 69 37.01 -38.86 -25.09
C TYR A 69 37.51 -37.42 -25.22
N LEU A 70 36.62 -36.47 -24.94
CA LEU A 70 36.92 -35.05 -24.76
C LEU A 70 36.25 -34.57 -23.48
N ILE A 71 37.02 -34.06 -22.53
CA ILE A 71 36.50 -33.44 -21.31
C ILE A 71 36.37 -31.94 -21.57
N GLN A 72 35.15 -31.40 -21.44
CA GLN A 72 34.95 -29.96 -21.63
C GLN A 72 35.65 -29.14 -20.52
N PRO A 73 36.12 -27.91 -20.80
CA PRO A 73 36.85 -27.10 -19.84
C PRO A 73 36.14 -26.88 -18.51
N GLU A 74 34.81 -26.82 -18.52
CA GLU A 74 33.97 -26.66 -17.33
C GLU A 74 34.08 -27.87 -16.38
N VAL A 75 34.23 -29.08 -16.93
CA VAL A 75 34.44 -30.31 -16.16
C VAL A 75 35.89 -30.39 -15.67
N VAL A 76 36.86 -29.89 -16.45
CA VAL A 76 38.27 -29.79 -16.04
C VAL A 76 38.45 -28.81 -14.88
N ALA A 77 37.69 -27.71 -14.89
CA ALA A 77 37.69 -26.69 -13.84
C ALA A 77 36.92 -27.11 -12.58
N ASP A 78 36.28 -28.29 -12.57
CA ASP A 78 35.51 -28.79 -11.42
C ASP A 78 36.44 -29.27 -10.29
N GLU A 79 36.56 -28.46 -9.24
CA GLU A 79 37.41 -28.75 -8.07
C GLU A 79 36.75 -29.70 -7.05
N ARG A 80 35.53 -30.19 -7.29
CA ARG A 80 34.88 -31.13 -6.38
C ARG A 80 35.74 -32.39 -6.25
N LEU A 81 35.93 -32.84 -5.01
CA LEU A 81 36.61 -34.09 -4.72
C LEU A 81 35.58 -35.21 -4.60
N VAL A 82 35.84 -36.31 -5.29
CA VAL A 82 35.01 -37.50 -5.28
C VAL A 82 35.79 -38.69 -4.76
N SER A 83 35.09 -39.57 -4.05
CA SER A 83 35.62 -40.86 -3.63
C SER A 83 34.60 -41.91 -4.00
N PHE A 84 35.03 -42.97 -4.69
CA PHE A 84 34.15 -44.02 -5.14
C PHE A 84 34.93 -45.32 -5.32
N ARG A 85 34.22 -46.43 -5.16
CA ARG A 85 34.75 -47.78 -5.35
C ARG A 85 33.80 -48.55 -6.24
N PHE A 86 34.32 -49.13 -7.32
CA PHE A 86 33.57 -50.04 -8.18
C PHE A 86 33.67 -51.48 -7.67
N GLY A 87 32.54 -52.19 -7.66
CA GLY A 87 32.47 -53.61 -7.30
C GLY A 87 32.81 -54.52 -8.50
N THR A 88 33.05 -55.81 -8.24
CA THR A 88 33.18 -56.81 -9.30
C THR A 88 31.79 -57.31 -9.74
N GLY A 89 31.62 -57.64 -11.03
CA GLY A 89 30.42 -58.33 -11.54
C GLY A 89 29.34 -57.46 -12.21
N VAL A 90 29.54 -56.16 -12.37
CA VAL A 90 28.61 -55.25 -13.09
C VAL A 90 29.29 -54.70 -14.35
N SER A 91 28.50 -54.39 -15.39
CA SER A 91 29.02 -53.76 -16.62
C SER A 91 29.61 -52.39 -16.29
N ALA A 92 30.93 -52.27 -16.44
CA ALA A 92 31.69 -51.08 -16.08
C ALA A 92 31.16 -49.80 -16.74
N ARG A 93 30.63 -49.90 -17.96
CA ARG A 93 30.04 -48.76 -18.69
C ARG A 93 28.77 -48.21 -18.02
N SER A 94 27.94 -49.08 -17.43
CA SER A 94 26.69 -48.69 -16.79
C SER A 94 26.91 -48.00 -15.44
N GLU A 95 27.92 -48.44 -14.69
CA GLU A 95 28.31 -47.81 -13.42
C GLU A 95 28.97 -46.46 -13.68
N VAL A 96 29.83 -46.37 -14.69
CA VAL A 96 30.44 -45.11 -15.15
C VAL A 96 29.37 -44.09 -15.52
N SER A 97 28.37 -44.48 -16.35
CA SER A 97 27.31 -43.55 -16.74
C SER A 97 26.45 -43.09 -15.56
N ARG A 98 26.21 -43.99 -14.59
CA ARG A 98 25.42 -43.67 -13.39
C ARG A 98 26.19 -42.71 -12.47
N PHE A 99 27.47 -42.97 -12.27
CA PHE A 99 28.36 -42.10 -11.50
C PHE A 99 28.45 -40.71 -12.11
N MET A 100 28.65 -40.62 -13.42
CA MET A 100 28.64 -39.34 -14.15
C MET A 100 27.32 -38.60 -13.97
N GLY A 101 26.18 -39.29 -14.09
CA GLY A 101 24.87 -38.70 -13.85
C GLY A 101 24.69 -38.17 -12.42
N LEU A 102 25.19 -38.87 -11.40
CA LEU A 102 25.15 -38.42 -10.01
C LEU A 102 26.01 -37.16 -9.77
N LEU A 103 27.08 -36.97 -10.54
CA LEU A 103 27.91 -35.78 -10.48
C LEU A 103 27.35 -34.59 -11.28
N GLY A 104 26.20 -34.77 -11.94
CA GLY A 104 25.63 -33.76 -12.85
C GLY A 104 26.38 -33.66 -14.17
N LEU A 105 27.11 -34.70 -14.55
CA LEU A 105 27.82 -34.79 -15.82
C LEU A 105 26.95 -35.49 -16.87
N SER A 106 27.05 -35.04 -18.10
CA SER A 106 26.45 -35.66 -19.28
C SER A 106 27.53 -36.13 -20.23
N VAL A 107 27.23 -37.22 -20.95
CA VAL A 107 28.12 -37.75 -21.98
C VAL A 107 27.37 -37.75 -23.31
N ARG A 108 27.97 -37.12 -24.33
CA ARG A 108 27.46 -37.11 -25.70
C ARG A 108 28.49 -37.70 -26.64
N THR A 109 28.17 -38.81 -27.30
CA THR A 109 29.05 -39.39 -28.32
C THR A 109 28.86 -38.67 -29.66
N VAL A 110 29.94 -38.15 -30.24
CA VAL A 110 29.96 -37.53 -31.57
C VAL A 110 31.08 -38.18 -32.39
N ASN A 111 30.74 -38.78 -33.53
CA ASN A 111 31.71 -39.47 -34.41
C ASN A 111 32.61 -40.49 -33.68
N GLY A 112 32.08 -41.19 -32.66
CA GLY A 112 32.82 -42.18 -31.89
C GLY A 112 33.71 -41.62 -30.78
N VAL A 113 33.65 -40.30 -30.51
CA VAL A 113 34.31 -39.65 -29.37
C VAL A 113 33.27 -39.27 -28.31
N ASP A 114 33.48 -39.67 -27.07
CA ASP A 114 32.61 -39.33 -25.95
C ASP A 114 32.98 -37.95 -25.39
N ILE A 115 32.07 -36.98 -25.52
CA ILE A 115 32.22 -35.62 -25.00
C ILE A 115 31.57 -35.55 -23.62
N VAL A 116 32.36 -35.26 -22.58
CA VAL A 116 31.89 -35.14 -21.19
C VAL A 116 31.71 -33.67 -20.85
N GLY A 117 30.50 -33.31 -20.44
CA GLY A 117 30.11 -31.95 -20.08
C GLY A 117 29.28 -31.90 -18.82
N ILE A 118 29.04 -30.69 -18.28
CA ILE A 118 28.09 -30.49 -17.18
C ILE A 118 26.68 -30.39 -17.77
N VAL A 119 25.69 -31.00 -17.12
CA VAL A 119 24.27 -30.76 -17.43
C VAL A 119 23.96 -29.29 -17.11
N LYS A 120 24.04 -28.44 -18.13
CA LYS A 120 23.56 -27.06 -18.01
C LYS A 120 22.05 -27.11 -18.11
N GLU A 121 21.37 -26.90 -16.99
CA GLU A 121 19.93 -26.66 -17.02
C GLU A 121 19.71 -25.46 -17.94
N MET A 122 18.97 -25.68 -19.03
CA MET A 122 18.72 -24.64 -20.01
C MET A 122 17.78 -23.66 -19.31
N GLU A 123 18.30 -22.49 -18.93
CA GLU A 123 17.43 -21.46 -18.37
C GLU A 123 16.37 -21.15 -19.44
N PRO A 124 15.08 -21.19 -19.07
CA PRO A 124 14.01 -20.91 -20.02
C PRO A 124 14.21 -19.51 -20.60
N ASP A 125 13.95 -19.38 -21.90
CA ASP A 125 14.03 -18.09 -22.59
C ASP A 125 13.16 -17.05 -21.88
N LYS A 126 13.74 -15.89 -21.61
CA LYS A 126 13.06 -14.74 -21.00
C LYS A 126 12.70 -13.75 -22.09
N GLU A 127 11.50 -13.23 -22.01
CA GLU A 127 10.98 -12.22 -22.93
C GLU A 127 10.63 -10.93 -22.17
N PRO A 128 10.82 -9.76 -22.79
CA PRO A 128 10.38 -8.49 -22.22
C PRO A 128 8.86 -8.32 -22.41
N PHE A 129 8.17 -8.02 -21.32
CA PHE A 129 6.77 -7.67 -21.27
C PHE A 129 6.61 -6.23 -20.79
N VAL A 130 5.87 -5.40 -21.56
CA VAL A 130 5.63 -3.99 -21.22
C VAL A 130 4.16 -3.77 -20.90
N TYR A 131 3.88 -3.18 -19.76
CA TYR A 131 2.55 -2.85 -19.30
C TYR A 131 2.44 -1.38 -18.91
N ARG A 132 1.38 -0.71 -19.37
CA ARG A 132 1.04 0.66 -18.99
C ARG A 132 -0.20 0.62 -18.11
N PRO A 133 -0.09 0.95 -16.81
CA PRO A 133 -1.25 0.98 -15.92
C PRO A 133 -2.29 2.01 -16.34
N LYS A 134 -3.55 1.72 -16.03
CA LYS A 134 -4.71 2.59 -16.30
C LYS A 134 -5.19 3.33 -15.06
N TYR A 135 -5.00 2.76 -13.86
CA TYR A 135 -5.60 3.27 -12.61
C TYR A 135 -4.63 3.33 -11.43
N ARG A 136 -3.65 2.42 -11.38
CA ARG A 136 -2.68 2.32 -10.29
C ARG A 136 -1.29 2.79 -10.72
N ASP A 137 -0.59 3.37 -9.76
CA ASP A 137 0.80 3.81 -9.92
C ASP A 137 1.71 2.59 -10.16
N VAL A 138 2.71 2.71 -11.05
CA VAL A 138 3.59 1.58 -11.38
C VAL A 138 4.35 1.12 -10.13
N THR A 139 4.78 2.06 -9.31
CA THR A 139 5.51 1.78 -8.06
C THR A 139 4.69 0.87 -7.14
N TYR A 140 3.40 1.16 -6.97
CA TYR A 140 2.47 0.35 -6.18
C TYR A 140 2.34 -1.08 -6.73
N LEU A 141 2.21 -1.22 -8.06
CA LEU A 141 2.09 -2.53 -8.70
C LEU A 141 3.37 -3.36 -8.54
N VAL A 142 4.54 -2.75 -8.73
CA VAL A 142 5.84 -3.44 -8.59
C VAL A 142 6.04 -3.92 -7.15
N GLU A 143 5.71 -3.11 -6.14
CA GLU A 143 5.84 -3.51 -4.73
C GLU A 143 5.01 -4.75 -4.39
N LEU A 144 3.78 -4.84 -4.90
CA LEU A 144 2.91 -6.01 -4.69
C LEU A 144 3.41 -7.24 -5.45
N LEU A 145 3.94 -7.06 -6.66
CA LEU A 145 4.27 -8.15 -7.56
C LEU A 145 5.68 -8.71 -7.34
N ARG A 146 6.62 -7.92 -6.82
CA ARG A 146 8.04 -8.31 -6.68
C ARG A 146 8.23 -9.62 -5.90
N GLY A 147 7.43 -9.85 -4.85
CA GLY A 147 7.49 -11.08 -4.05
C GLY A 147 6.99 -12.33 -4.77
N LEU A 148 6.19 -12.19 -5.82
CA LEU A 148 5.57 -13.31 -6.55
C LEU A 148 6.41 -13.81 -7.74
N PHE A 149 7.43 -13.04 -8.16
CA PHE A 149 8.27 -13.33 -9.31
C PHE A 149 9.76 -13.22 -8.98
N PRO A 150 10.32 -14.12 -8.14
CA PRO A 150 11.70 -14.03 -7.66
C PRO A 150 12.76 -14.23 -8.75
N LYS A 151 12.41 -14.89 -9.88
CA LYS A 151 13.30 -15.12 -11.03
C LYS A 151 13.13 -14.09 -12.16
N GLY A 152 12.12 -13.24 -12.05
CA GLY A 152 11.80 -12.19 -13.02
C GLY A 152 12.39 -10.85 -12.60
N GLU A 153 12.74 -10.03 -13.58
CA GLU A 153 13.32 -8.72 -13.34
C GLU A 153 12.32 -7.63 -13.71
N PHE A 154 11.95 -6.80 -12.73
CA PHE A 154 11.16 -5.60 -12.97
C PHE A 154 12.10 -4.44 -13.27
N THR A 155 11.85 -3.77 -14.39
CA THR A 155 12.49 -2.51 -14.76
C THR A 155 11.42 -1.46 -15.00
N SER A 156 11.66 -0.26 -14.48
CA SER A 156 10.78 0.89 -14.70
C SER A 156 11.39 1.79 -15.76
N THR A 157 10.61 2.11 -16.80
CA THR A 157 11.05 3.06 -17.84
C THR A 157 10.14 4.29 -17.82
N ARG A 158 10.73 5.48 -17.94
CA ARG A 158 10.00 6.74 -18.05
C ARG A 158 9.98 7.19 -19.50
N SER A 159 8.84 7.69 -19.98
CA SER A 159 8.84 8.54 -21.17
C SER A 159 9.34 9.92 -20.75
N ILE A 160 10.47 10.40 -21.27
CA ILE A 160 10.99 11.72 -20.92
C ILE A 160 10.01 12.79 -21.46
N HIS A 161 9.09 13.24 -20.62
CA HIS A 161 8.30 14.45 -20.81
C HIS A 161 8.83 15.52 -19.84
N GLY A 162 9.07 16.74 -20.34
CA GLY A 162 9.51 17.87 -19.52
C GLY A 162 8.54 18.09 -18.35
N ALA A 163 9.09 18.16 -17.13
CA ALA A 163 8.31 18.16 -15.91
C ALA A 163 7.37 19.39 -15.81
N PRO A 164 6.06 19.20 -15.56
CA PRO A 164 5.24 20.25 -14.95
C PRO A 164 5.65 20.38 -13.48
N GLN A 165 5.95 21.60 -13.02
CA GLN A 165 6.21 21.86 -11.60
C GLN A 165 4.90 21.76 -10.81
N ALA A 166 4.68 20.64 -10.13
CA ALA A 166 3.62 20.53 -9.13
C ALA A 166 4.18 20.92 -7.76
N ILE A 167 3.64 22.00 -7.20
CA ILE A 167 3.91 22.46 -5.84
C ILE A 167 3.05 21.60 -4.91
N THR A 168 3.64 20.81 -4.02
CA THR A 168 2.90 20.13 -2.95
C THR A 168 3.24 20.82 -1.63
N ALA A 169 2.23 21.24 -0.87
CA ALA A 169 2.41 21.87 0.44
C ALA A 169 2.47 20.78 1.53
N ASP A 170 3.43 20.90 2.46
CA ASP A 170 3.53 20.02 3.63
C ASP A 170 2.47 20.42 4.69
N ALA A 171 1.78 19.42 5.22
CA ALA A 171 0.62 19.57 6.08
C ALA A 171 0.94 20.05 7.51
N ALA A 172 2.20 19.96 7.96
CA ALA A 172 2.57 20.26 9.34
C ALA A 172 3.09 21.70 9.58
N THR A 173 3.60 22.38 8.56
CA THR A 173 4.37 23.64 8.73
C THR A 173 3.89 24.79 7.85
N GLY A 174 2.95 24.55 6.93
CA GLY A 174 2.54 25.57 5.95
C GLY A 174 3.65 25.95 4.95
N GLN A 175 4.76 25.21 4.92
CA GLN A 175 5.82 25.42 3.94
C GLN A 175 5.52 24.62 2.65
N SER A 176 5.63 25.29 1.51
CA SER A 176 5.62 24.65 0.19
C SER A 176 6.86 23.75 0.07
N LYS A 177 6.67 22.43 -0.09
CA LYS A 177 7.77 21.51 -0.39
C LYS A 177 8.27 21.86 -1.80
N MET A 178 9.44 22.48 -1.91
CA MET A 178 10.09 22.65 -3.21
C MET A 178 10.32 21.26 -3.80
N PRO A 179 9.95 21.02 -5.09
CA PRO A 179 10.32 19.79 -5.77
C PRO A 179 11.82 19.55 -5.63
N ALA A 180 12.21 18.30 -5.34
CA ALA A 180 13.63 17.96 -5.23
C ALA A 180 14.37 18.40 -6.51
N PRO A 181 15.58 18.98 -6.42
CA PRO A 181 16.32 19.40 -7.60
C PRO A 181 16.51 18.23 -8.57
N ALA A 182 16.30 18.47 -9.87
CA ALA A 182 16.41 17.44 -10.90
C ALA A 182 17.77 16.74 -10.83
N GLY A 183 17.76 15.40 -10.71
CA GLY A 183 18.97 14.58 -10.58
C GLY A 183 19.43 14.31 -9.14
N SER A 184 18.74 14.86 -8.14
CA SER A 184 18.97 14.51 -6.72
C SER A 184 18.50 13.09 -6.41
N ALA A 185 19.12 12.42 -5.43
CA ALA A 185 18.65 11.11 -4.94
C ALA A 185 17.17 11.13 -4.50
N ALA A 186 16.70 12.26 -3.92
CA ALA A 186 15.30 12.47 -3.58
C ALA A 186 14.38 12.57 -4.81
N SER A 187 14.88 13.06 -5.95
CA SER A 187 14.12 13.11 -7.22
C SER A 187 14.01 11.75 -7.90
N LEU A 188 14.89 10.78 -7.57
CA LEU A 188 14.81 9.41 -8.06
C LEU A 188 13.86 8.53 -7.22
N LEU A 189 13.55 8.96 -5.99
CA LEU A 189 12.62 8.28 -5.09
C LEU A 189 11.16 8.71 -5.27
N ASP A 190 10.93 9.88 -5.89
CA ASP A 190 9.62 10.54 -6.05
C ASP A 190 9.10 10.48 -7.50
N THR A 191 9.55 9.49 -8.28
CA THR A 191 9.15 9.34 -9.67
C THR A 191 8.35 8.07 -9.87
N ASP A 192 7.05 8.22 -10.15
CA ASP A 192 6.24 7.12 -10.65
C ASP A 192 6.44 6.99 -12.18
N PRO A 193 6.94 5.84 -12.68
CA PRO A 193 7.17 5.62 -14.11
C PRO A 193 5.85 5.34 -14.86
N ASP A 194 5.80 5.67 -16.16
CA ASP A 194 4.57 5.49 -16.98
C ASP A 194 4.32 4.03 -17.39
N ALA A 195 5.37 3.21 -17.36
CA ALA A 195 5.33 1.83 -17.83
C ALA A 195 6.14 0.90 -16.92
N LEU A 196 5.53 -0.24 -16.61
CA LEU A 196 6.15 -1.40 -16.01
C LEU A 196 6.75 -2.26 -17.11
N VAL A 197 8.03 -2.59 -17.01
CA VAL A 197 8.69 -3.56 -17.87
C VAL A 197 9.10 -4.76 -17.02
N PHE A 198 8.75 -5.96 -17.46
CA PHE A 198 9.05 -7.21 -16.78
C PHE A 198 9.79 -8.14 -17.74
N ASN A 199 10.95 -8.64 -17.34
CA ASN A 199 11.69 -9.65 -18.10
C ASN A 199 11.57 -11.00 -17.39
N GLY A 200 10.93 -11.97 -18.04
CA GLY A 200 10.65 -13.28 -17.44
C GLY A 200 10.19 -14.32 -18.44
N THR A 201 9.90 -15.53 -17.97
CA THR A 201 9.47 -16.65 -18.81
C THR A 201 8.04 -16.43 -19.33
N GLU A 202 7.64 -17.12 -20.40
CA GLU A 202 6.27 -17.03 -20.94
C GLU A 202 5.20 -17.37 -19.89
N THR A 203 5.48 -18.33 -19.01
CA THR A 203 4.58 -18.72 -17.91
C THR A 203 4.46 -17.62 -16.86
N ASP A 204 5.57 -16.96 -16.51
CA ASP A 204 5.57 -15.82 -15.60
C ASP A 204 4.81 -14.63 -16.19
N ILE A 205 5.00 -14.32 -17.46
CA ILE A 205 4.30 -13.23 -18.16
C ILE A 205 2.79 -13.48 -18.18
N LYS A 206 2.35 -14.71 -18.48
CA LYS A 206 0.92 -15.08 -18.42
C LYS A 206 0.34 -14.89 -17.02
N LYS A 207 1.05 -15.33 -15.99
CA LYS A 207 0.64 -15.13 -14.59
C LYS A 207 0.60 -13.64 -14.23
N LEU A 208 1.64 -12.88 -14.58
CA LEU A 208 1.74 -11.44 -14.36
C LEU A 208 0.58 -10.70 -15.02
N SER A 209 0.27 -10.99 -16.28
CA SER A 209 -0.84 -10.38 -17.01
C SER A 209 -2.19 -10.62 -16.31
N SER A 210 -2.43 -11.85 -15.84
CA SER A 210 -3.65 -12.19 -15.10
C SER A 210 -3.76 -11.46 -13.75
N LEU A 211 -2.64 -11.21 -13.08
CA LEU A 211 -2.59 -10.46 -11.82
C LEU A 211 -2.75 -8.96 -12.06
N LEU A 212 -2.08 -8.40 -13.07
CA LEU A 212 -2.20 -6.98 -13.42
C LEU A 212 -3.64 -6.60 -13.74
N ALA A 213 -4.39 -7.47 -14.43
CA ALA A 213 -5.82 -7.24 -14.69
C ALA A 213 -6.67 -7.18 -13.40
N GLN A 214 -6.25 -7.83 -12.32
CA GLN A 214 -6.94 -7.82 -11.02
C GLN A 214 -6.44 -6.71 -10.09
N LEU A 215 -5.17 -6.29 -10.23
CA LEU A 215 -4.53 -5.30 -9.37
C LEU A 215 -4.72 -3.86 -9.90
N ASP A 216 -4.61 -3.65 -11.21
CA ASP A 216 -4.83 -2.35 -11.84
C ASP A 216 -6.33 -2.08 -11.98
N THR A 217 -6.94 -1.79 -10.83
CA THR A 217 -8.35 -1.44 -10.69
C THR A 217 -8.49 0.00 -10.22
N ARG A 218 -9.62 0.63 -10.55
CA ARG A 218 -9.95 1.98 -10.10
C ARG A 218 -9.82 2.08 -8.58
N GLN A 219 -9.16 3.13 -8.12
CA GLN A 219 -9.14 3.46 -6.70
C GLN A 219 -10.52 4.00 -6.32
N GLY A 220 -11.04 3.57 -5.17
CA GLY A 220 -12.29 4.12 -4.66
C GLY A 220 -12.15 5.62 -4.38
N GLU A 221 -13.22 6.38 -4.61
CA GLU A 221 -13.29 7.79 -4.30
C GLU A 221 -14.47 8.03 -3.35
N VAL A 222 -14.35 9.08 -2.53
CA VAL A 222 -15.35 9.43 -1.53
C VAL A 222 -15.64 10.92 -1.61
N MET A 223 -16.92 11.27 -1.65
CA MET A 223 -17.41 12.61 -1.38
C MET A 223 -17.83 12.68 0.08
N VAL A 224 -17.30 13.66 0.81
CA VAL A 224 -17.75 13.97 2.17
C VAL A 224 -18.35 15.36 2.18
N ARG A 225 -19.62 15.42 2.60
CA ARG A 225 -20.34 16.68 2.82
C ARG A 225 -20.48 16.87 4.33
N GLY A 226 -20.05 18.01 4.84
CA GLY A 226 -20.17 18.37 6.24
C GLY A 226 -20.99 19.63 6.46
N GLN A 227 -21.62 19.74 7.63
CA GLN A 227 -22.21 20.97 8.13
C GLN A 227 -21.90 21.11 9.63
N VAL A 228 -21.38 22.28 9.99
CA VAL A 228 -21.02 22.63 11.36
C VAL A 228 -22.10 23.54 11.92
N PHE A 229 -22.72 23.11 13.01
CA PHE A 229 -23.68 23.90 13.77
C PHE A 229 -23.08 24.37 15.08
N GLU A 230 -23.26 25.64 15.39
CA GLU A 230 -23.13 26.18 16.73
C GLU A 230 -24.48 26.08 17.41
N VAL A 231 -24.50 25.52 18.61
CA VAL A 231 -25.72 25.30 19.39
C VAL A 231 -25.62 26.10 20.69
N ALA A 232 -26.51 27.07 20.84
CA ALA A 232 -26.63 27.85 22.06
C ALA A 232 -27.68 27.22 22.99
N SER A 233 -27.31 27.01 24.25
CA SER A 233 -28.20 26.49 25.29
C SER A 233 -28.06 27.26 26.60
N ASN A 234 -29.15 27.40 27.33
CA ASN A 234 -29.20 28.08 28.64
C ASN A 234 -28.91 27.12 29.81
N GLY A 235 -28.29 25.97 29.54
CA GLY A 235 -27.85 24.99 30.56
C GLY A 235 -28.92 24.02 31.08
N ALA A 236 -30.21 24.34 30.94
CA ALA A 236 -31.32 23.49 31.40
C ALA A 236 -31.72 22.37 30.40
N GLU A 237 -31.26 22.42 29.15
CA GLU A 237 -31.83 21.64 28.03
C GLU A 237 -30.99 20.43 27.56
N GLY A 238 -29.95 20.04 28.30
CA GLY A 238 -29.05 18.93 27.93
C GLY A 238 -27.91 19.35 26.99
N SER A 239 -27.24 18.38 26.35
CA SER A 239 -26.19 18.65 25.35
C SER A 239 -26.80 18.91 23.97
N ALA A 240 -26.11 19.67 23.12
CA ALA A 240 -26.47 19.89 21.73
C ALA A 240 -26.64 18.57 20.97
N PHE A 241 -25.83 17.57 21.30
CA PHE A 241 -25.97 16.22 20.77
C PHE A 241 -27.32 15.59 21.15
N SER A 242 -27.70 15.62 22.43
CA SER A 242 -29.01 15.09 22.87
C SER A 242 -30.18 15.85 22.26
N LEU A 243 -30.05 17.17 22.12
CA LEU A 243 -31.06 18.00 21.51
C LEU A 243 -31.24 17.68 20.02
N ALA A 244 -30.14 17.48 19.29
CA ALA A 244 -30.17 17.06 17.90
C ALA A 244 -30.88 15.70 17.76
N LEU A 245 -30.59 14.74 18.65
CA LEU A 245 -31.27 13.45 18.63
C LEU A 245 -32.78 13.56 18.90
N HIS A 246 -33.22 14.45 19.80
CA HIS A 246 -34.64 14.69 20.04
C HIS A 246 -35.34 15.29 18.82
N LEU A 247 -34.74 16.29 18.18
CA LEU A 247 -35.29 16.92 16.97
C LEU A 247 -35.39 15.92 15.82
N LEU A 248 -34.36 15.11 15.63
CA LEU A 248 -34.33 14.11 14.57
C LEU A 248 -35.25 12.91 14.87
N GLY A 249 -35.39 12.52 16.13
CA GLY A 249 -36.35 11.49 16.55
C GLY A 249 -37.82 11.88 16.31
N GLY A 250 -38.14 13.18 16.36
CA GLY A 250 -39.48 13.69 16.12
C GLY A 250 -39.84 13.98 14.66
N THR A 251 -38.84 14.18 13.78
CA THR A 251 -39.04 14.64 12.39
C THR A 251 -38.58 13.63 11.33
N VAL A 252 -37.68 12.71 11.68
CA VAL A 252 -37.11 11.70 10.76
C VAL A 252 -37.78 10.34 11.03
N SER A 253 -39.10 10.26 10.85
CA SER A 253 -39.89 9.03 11.09
C SER A 253 -39.99 8.09 9.88
N ALA A 254 -39.31 8.41 8.77
CA ALA A 254 -39.30 7.58 7.56
C ALA A 254 -37.92 6.93 7.35
N GLY A 255 -37.69 5.77 7.98
CA GLY A 255 -36.55 4.88 7.64
C GLY A 255 -35.41 4.78 8.66
N VAL A 256 -35.53 5.35 9.86
CA VAL A 256 -34.47 5.30 10.88
C VAL A 256 -34.41 3.92 11.53
N SER A 257 -33.41 3.13 11.16
CA SER A 257 -32.92 2.04 12.01
C SER A 257 -32.30 2.65 13.27
N THR A 258 -32.67 2.15 14.45
CA THR A 258 -32.25 2.60 15.79
C THR A 258 -30.83 3.18 15.84
N PRO A 259 -30.65 4.44 16.29
CA PRO A 259 -29.33 5.04 16.42
C PRO A 259 -28.47 4.23 17.42
N SER A 260 -27.35 3.68 16.97
CA SER A 260 -26.38 2.99 17.83
C SER A 260 -25.51 4.03 18.56
N THR A 261 -25.72 4.23 19.86
CA THR A 261 -25.14 5.32 20.66
C THR A 261 -23.76 5.02 21.26
N LEU A 262 -22.87 4.34 20.53
CA LEU A 262 -21.72 3.68 21.17
C LEU A 262 -20.44 4.52 21.36
N ASP A 263 -20.28 5.74 20.82
CA ASP A 263 -18.98 6.45 20.94
C ASP A 263 -19.00 7.98 20.70
N GLY A 264 -19.99 8.70 21.24
CA GLY A 264 -20.04 10.17 21.08
C GLY A 264 -20.41 10.65 19.66
N PHE A 265 -20.80 9.73 18.79
CA PHE A 265 -21.42 9.99 17.50
C PHE A 265 -22.65 9.11 17.29
N VAL A 266 -23.57 9.53 16.43
CA VAL A 266 -24.74 8.75 16.02
C VAL A 266 -24.75 8.63 14.50
N ARG A 267 -25.06 7.42 14.03
CA ARG A 267 -25.17 7.07 12.62
C ARG A 267 -26.63 6.85 12.25
N ILE A 268 -27.09 7.52 11.20
CA ILE A 268 -28.46 7.43 10.68
C ILE A 268 -28.39 6.82 9.28
N LYS A 269 -28.96 5.62 9.13
CA LYS A 269 -29.05 4.92 7.85
C LYS A 269 -30.23 5.43 7.04
N ASN A 270 -30.09 5.44 5.71
CA ASN A 270 -31.17 5.78 4.75
C ASN A 270 -31.81 7.16 4.94
N ALA A 271 -31.16 8.08 5.66
CA ALA A 271 -31.64 9.44 5.81
C ALA A 271 -31.08 10.34 4.71
N SER A 272 -31.93 11.20 4.16
CA SER A 272 -31.46 12.31 3.34
C SER A 272 -30.71 13.30 4.24
N ILE A 273 -29.44 13.57 3.93
CA ILE A 273 -28.65 14.57 4.66
C ILE A 273 -29.33 15.93 4.65
N ASP A 274 -30.00 16.28 3.54
CA ASP A 274 -30.67 17.57 3.40
C ASP A 274 -31.90 17.66 4.33
N ALA A 275 -32.56 16.52 4.62
CA ALA A 275 -33.63 16.46 5.61
C ALA A 275 -33.10 16.61 7.04
N VAL A 276 -31.95 16.01 7.36
CA VAL A 276 -31.27 16.20 8.65
C VAL A 276 -30.87 17.66 8.83
N PHE A 277 -30.27 18.27 7.81
CA PHE A 277 -29.89 19.68 7.81
C PHE A 277 -31.09 20.60 7.96
N ALA A 278 -32.20 20.33 7.26
CA ALA A 278 -33.43 21.11 7.37
C ALA A 278 -34.07 20.98 8.76
N ALA A 279 -34.12 19.76 9.32
CA ALA A 279 -34.67 19.53 10.66
C ALA A 279 -33.88 20.28 11.74
N LEU A 280 -32.55 20.20 11.72
CA LEU A 280 -31.71 20.92 12.68
C LEU A 280 -31.81 22.44 12.48
N SER A 281 -31.78 22.91 11.23
CA SER A 281 -31.88 24.34 10.91
C SER A 281 -33.26 24.95 11.19
N SER A 282 -34.29 24.12 11.40
CA SER A 282 -35.63 24.59 11.77
C SER A 282 -35.72 25.09 13.22
N ASP A 283 -34.76 24.70 14.07
CA ASP A 283 -34.69 25.12 15.45
C ASP A 283 -33.72 26.30 15.60
N THR A 284 -34.18 27.39 16.22
CA THR A 284 -33.42 28.64 16.34
C THR A 284 -32.16 28.51 17.18
N ARG A 285 -32.02 27.44 17.98
CA ARG A 285 -30.82 27.15 18.77
C ARG A 285 -29.66 26.67 17.91
N PHE A 286 -29.92 26.11 16.73
CA PHE A 286 -28.91 25.59 15.81
C PHE A 286 -28.56 26.63 14.75
N LYS A 287 -27.35 27.18 14.83
CA LYS A 287 -26.84 28.14 13.87
C LYS A 287 -25.79 27.47 12.98
N THR A 288 -26.03 27.47 11.67
CA THR A 288 -25.01 27.00 10.71
C THR A 288 -23.82 27.95 10.68
N ILE A 289 -22.62 27.41 10.85
CA ILE A 289 -21.36 28.16 10.79
C ILE A 289 -20.62 27.89 9.48
N SER A 290 -20.59 26.64 9.03
CA SER A 290 -19.92 26.27 7.78
C SER A 290 -20.50 24.98 7.19
N ALA A 291 -20.36 24.82 5.88
CA ALA A 291 -20.82 23.64 5.14
C ALA A 291 -19.76 23.15 4.14
N PRO A 292 -18.62 22.59 4.60
CA PRO A 292 -17.57 22.12 3.70
C PRO A 292 -18.01 20.88 2.91
N SER A 293 -17.56 20.78 1.65
CA SER A 293 -17.72 19.57 0.83
C SER A 293 -16.42 19.23 0.13
N LEU A 294 -15.95 18.00 0.25
CA LEU A 294 -14.67 17.58 -0.31
C LEU A 294 -14.75 16.19 -0.95
N ARG A 295 -14.22 16.05 -2.16
CA ARG A 295 -14.05 14.77 -2.86
C ARG A 295 -12.59 14.34 -2.77
N VAL A 296 -12.33 13.15 -2.24
CA VAL A 296 -10.98 12.63 -1.99
C VAL A 296 -10.87 11.18 -2.41
N ARG A 297 -9.72 10.80 -2.99
CA ARG A 297 -9.39 9.42 -3.35
C ARG A 297 -9.06 8.60 -2.10
N SER A 298 -9.41 7.32 -2.09
CA SER A 298 -9.07 6.39 -1.00
C SER A 298 -7.56 6.40 -0.72
N GLY A 299 -7.19 6.58 0.54
CA GLY A 299 -5.80 6.65 1.01
C GLY A 299 -5.14 8.02 0.87
N ALA A 300 -5.69 8.93 0.06
CA ALA A 300 -5.19 10.29 -0.08
C ALA A 300 -5.71 11.19 1.06
N ALA A 301 -4.95 12.23 1.39
CA ALA A 301 -5.40 13.30 2.28
C ALA A 301 -5.99 14.44 1.45
N GLY A 302 -7.10 15.03 1.93
CA GLY A 302 -7.70 16.23 1.37
C GLY A 302 -7.88 17.28 2.46
N ARG A 303 -7.73 18.55 2.07
CA ARG A 303 -7.88 19.70 2.97
C ARG A 303 -8.65 20.81 2.30
N PHE A 304 -9.59 21.39 3.03
CA PHE A 304 -10.31 22.60 2.67
C PHE A 304 -10.04 23.65 3.75
N ALA A 305 -9.52 24.81 3.36
CA ALA A 305 -9.24 25.89 4.30
C ALA A 305 -9.72 27.23 3.74
N VAL A 306 -10.53 27.95 4.53
CA VAL A 306 -11.04 29.29 4.19
C VAL A 306 -10.88 30.17 5.40
N GLY A 307 -10.25 31.33 5.25
CA GLY A 307 -9.92 32.16 6.39
C GLY A 307 -9.19 33.44 6.03
N GLN A 308 -8.62 34.06 7.06
CA GLN A 308 -7.80 35.25 6.99
C GLN A 308 -6.54 35.07 7.84
N ASP A 309 -5.44 35.64 7.38
CA ASP A 309 -4.19 35.73 8.14
C ASP A 309 -4.12 37.08 8.82
N VAL A 310 -4.04 37.09 10.15
CA VAL A 310 -3.97 38.32 10.94
C VAL A 310 -2.54 38.51 11.44
N PRO A 311 -1.93 39.69 11.20
CA PRO A 311 -0.64 40.01 11.78
C PRO A 311 -0.78 40.19 13.29
N VAL A 312 0.00 39.43 14.05
CA VAL A 312 0.13 39.54 15.50
C VAL A 312 1.53 40.03 15.84
N LEU A 313 1.61 40.77 16.94
CA LEU A 313 2.85 41.31 17.44
C LEU A 313 3.76 40.17 17.94
N GLY A 314 4.94 40.04 17.34
CA GLY A 314 5.97 39.06 17.70
C GLY A 314 6.97 39.61 18.72
N ALA A 315 8.11 38.91 18.85
CA ALA A 315 9.18 39.30 19.77
C ALA A 315 9.78 40.68 19.44
N ILE A 316 10.10 41.44 20.48
CA ILE A 316 10.84 42.71 20.40
C ILE A 316 12.32 42.41 20.64
N SER A 317 13.18 42.86 19.71
CA SER A 317 14.63 42.81 19.82
C SER A 317 15.21 44.19 20.02
N TYR A 318 16.19 44.30 20.92
CA TYR A 318 16.97 45.51 21.15
C TYR A 318 18.37 45.29 20.57
N PRO A 319 18.61 45.63 19.29
CA PRO A 319 19.98 45.66 18.79
C PRO A 319 20.74 46.70 19.61
N GLY A 320 21.88 46.33 20.18
CA GLY A 320 22.65 47.19 21.11
C GLY A 320 23.02 48.58 20.56
N ASN A 321 23.70 49.38 21.38
CA ASN A 321 24.13 50.77 21.10
C ASN A 321 23.02 51.82 20.99
N GLY A 322 22.00 51.77 21.85
CA GLY A 322 20.97 52.83 21.90
C GLY A 322 20.06 52.89 20.67
N SER A 323 20.04 51.82 19.86
CA SER A 323 19.17 51.69 18.70
C SER A 323 17.70 51.51 19.13
N ALA A 324 16.78 51.94 18.27
CA ALA A 324 15.36 51.77 18.52
C ALA A 324 14.97 50.27 18.59
N PRO A 325 14.02 49.87 19.46
CA PRO A 325 13.51 48.51 19.50
C PRO A 325 12.92 48.10 18.15
N VAL A 326 13.27 46.90 17.69
CA VAL A 326 12.71 46.29 16.47
C VAL A 326 11.69 45.25 16.89
N GLN A 327 10.43 45.43 16.49
CA GLN A 327 9.36 44.49 16.76
C GLN A 327 9.12 43.60 15.53
N SER A 328 9.12 42.29 15.74
CA SER A 328 8.72 41.34 14.68
C SER A 328 7.19 41.25 14.57
N VAL A 329 6.71 40.90 13.38
CA VAL A 329 5.29 40.64 13.11
C VAL A 329 5.16 39.21 12.63
N GLU A 330 4.26 38.45 13.23
CA GLU A 330 3.97 37.06 12.85
C GLU A 330 2.55 36.99 12.28
N TYR A 331 2.35 36.24 11.20
CA TYR A 331 1.00 36.02 10.66
C TYR A 331 0.39 34.77 11.27
N ARG A 332 -0.82 34.90 11.79
CA ARG A 332 -1.59 33.79 12.36
C ARG A 332 -2.87 33.59 11.57
N SER A 333 -3.08 32.39 11.04
CA SER A 333 -4.26 32.04 10.24
C SER A 333 -5.46 31.75 11.12
N SER A 334 -6.64 32.21 10.69
CA SER A 334 -7.91 31.92 11.32
C SER A 334 -9.00 31.68 10.30
N GLY A 335 -9.92 30.76 10.57
CA GLY A 335 -11.05 30.49 9.70
C GLY A 335 -11.59 29.07 9.88
N VAL A 336 -12.12 28.51 8.79
CA VAL A 336 -12.64 27.14 8.73
C VAL A 336 -11.59 26.26 8.07
N ILE A 337 -11.16 25.20 8.76
CA ILE A 337 -10.29 24.16 8.20
C ILE A 337 -11.00 22.83 8.35
N PHE A 338 -11.10 22.09 7.25
CA PHE A 338 -11.69 20.77 7.17
C PHE A 338 -10.69 19.82 6.50
N ASP A 339 -10.18 18.88 7.28
CA ASP A 339 -9.20 17.87 6.89
C ASP A 339 -9.86 16.50 6.83
N LEU A 340 -9.54 15.74 5.78
CA LEU A 340 -10.16 14.46 5.50
C LEU A 340 -9.13 13.44 5.00
N LYS A 341 -9.19 12.22 5.51
CA LYS A 341 -8.46 11.06 4.98
C LYS A 341 -9.36 9.82 4.96
N PRO A 342 -9.99 9.50 3.82
CA PRO A 342 -10.82 8.31 3.68
C PRO A 342 -10.01 7.08 3.27
N ILE A 343 -10.40 5.91 3.73
CA ILE A 343 -9.93 4.61 3.24
C ILE A 343 -11.17 3.78 2.89
N VAL A 344 -11.35 3.48 1.60
CA VAL A 344 -12.47 2.69 1.10
C VAL A 344 -12.14 1.20 1.26
N ARG A 345 -12.94 0.51 2.09
CA ARG A 345 -12.96 -0.96 2.20
C ARG A 345 -14.13 -1.52 1.40
N GLU A 346 -14.25 -2.84 1.35
CA GLU A 346 -15.32 -3.53 0.64
C GLU A 346 -16.72 -3.04 1.06
N SER A 347 -17.04 -3.03 2.37
CA SER A 347 -18.37 -2.64 2.88
C SER A 347 -18.41 -1.32 3.66
N VAL A 348 -17.26 -0.81 4.14
CA VAL A 348 -17.19 0.40 4.96
C VAL A 348 -16.14 1.39 4.47
N VAL A 349 -16.30 2.67 4.81
CA VAL A 349 -15.31 3.72 4.60
C VAL A 349 -14.77 4.09 5.98
N ASP A 350 -13.49 3.84 6.20
CA ASP A 350 -12.79 4.33 7.37
C ASP A 350 -12.42 5.80 7.11
N LEU A 351 -12.84 6.70 7.98
CA LEU A 351 -12.68 8.13 7.80
C LEU A 351 -11.94 8.71 8.99
N THR A 352 -10.84 9.41 8.73
CA THR A 352 -10.27 10.38 9.69
C THR A 352 -10.72 11.77 9.26
N VAL A 353 -11.35 12.50 10.19
CA VAL A 353 -11.89 13.84 9.96
C VAL A 353 -11.37 14.79 11.02
N GLY A 354 -10.86 15.94 10.57
CA GLY A 354 -10.49 17.07 11.40
C GLY A 354 -11.31 18.29 10.98
N GLN A 355 -11.98 18.94 11.92
CA GLN A 355 -12.68 20.19 11.69
C GLN A 355 -12.20 21.21 12.71
N GLN A 356 -11.65 22.31 12.22
CA GLN A 356 -11.26 23.47 13.01
C GLN A 356 -12.09 24.68 12.59
N LEU A 357 -12.54 25.44 13.58
CA LEU A 357 -13.11 26.76 13.43
C LEU A 357 -12.32 27.73 14.31
N SER A 358 -11.80 28.79 13.72
CA SER A 358 -11.13 29.84 14.46
C SER A 358 -11.60 31.23 14.02
N ASN A 359 -11.61 32.16 14.97
CA ASN A 359 -11.85 33.58 14.71
C ASN A 359 -10.99 34.46 15.63
N PHE A 360 -10.57 35.63 15.12
CA PHE A 360 -9.92 36.66 15.93
C PHE A 360 -10.95 37.62 16.54
N ILE A 361 -10.78 37.93 17.82
CA ILE A 361 -11.59 38.91 18.55
C ILE A 361 -10.70 39.96 19.21
N VAL A 362 -11.25 41.14 19.50
CA VAL A 362 -10.56 42.17 20.27
C VAL A 362 -10.26 41.65 21.67
N THR A 363 -9.00 41.77 22.09
CA THR A 363 -8.55 41.29 23.40
C THR A 363 -9.12 42.17 24.51
N GLN A 364 -9.89 41.56 25.42
CA GLN A 364 -10.36 42.21 26.64
C GLN A 364 -9.46 41.92 27.85
N THR A 365 -8.72 40.80 27.81
CA THR A 365 -7.79 40.34 28.84
C THR A 365 -6.51 39.85 28.15
N GLY A 366 -5.39 40.58 28.26
CA GLY A 366 -4.14 40.20 27.61
C GLY A 366 -3.28 41.39 27.20
N VAL A 367 -2.36 41.16 26.25
CA VAL A 367 -1.47 42.21 25.72
C VAL A 367 -2.28 43.21 24.90
N ASN A 368 -2.18 44.49 25.24
CA ASN A 368 -2.83 45.57 24.51
C ASN A 368 -2.41 45.54 23.02
N ASN A 369 -3.34 45.86 22.11
CA ASN A 369 -3.12 45.88 20.65
C ASN A 369 -2.83 44.53 19.94
N SER A 370 -2.93 43.38 20.61
CA SER A 370 -2.88 42.05 19.94
C SER A 370 -4.26 41.39 19.97
N PRO A 371 -4.75 40.78 18.88
CA PRO A 371 -6.04 40.11 18.85
C PRO A 371 -6.00 38.76 19.58
N THR A 372 -7.11 38.36 20.20
CA THR A 372 -7.26 37.02 20.81
C THR A 372 -7.76 36.05 19.74
N LEU A 373 -7.04 34.96 19.51
CA LEU A 373 -7.47 33.87 18.62
C LEU A 373 -8.37 32.90 19.39
N THR A 374 -9.65 32.87 19.06
CA THR A 374 -10.58 31.84 19.52
C THR A 374 -10.50 30.65 18.57
N LYS A 375 -10.27 29.44 19.08
CA LYS A 375 -10.17 28.22 18.28
C LYS A 375 -11.03 27.12 18.88
N ARG A 376 -11.72 26.40 18.01
CA ARG A 376 -12.55 25.23 18.28
C ARG A 376 -12.13 24.14 17.31
N GLU A 377 -11.88 22.94 17.80
CA GLU A 377 -11.35 21.85 16.98
C GLU A 377 -11.97 20.52 17.41
N VAL A 378 -12.32 19.69 16.42
CA VAL A 378 -12.72 18.30 16.60
C VAL A 378 -11.90 17.44 15.66
N SER A 379 -11.34 16.35 16.19
CA SER A 379 -10.61 15.34 15.42
C SER A 379 -11.12 13.98 15.84
N THR A 380 -11.56 13.18 14.88
CA THR A 380 -12.10 11.84 15.15
C THR A 380 -11.84 10.89 14.00
N SER A 381 -11.93 9.60 14.29
CA SER A 381 -11.87 8.54 13.31
C SER A 381 -13.07 7.60 13.48
N LEU A 382 -13.74 7.28 12.37
CA LEU A 382 -14.99 6.53 12.36
C LEU A 382 -15.09 5.65 11.11
N SER A 383 -15.84 4.56 11.20
CA SER A 383 -16.13 3.67 10.06
C SER A 383 -17.61 3.74 9.72
N VAL A 384 -17.94 4.06 8.46
CA VAL A 384 -19.32 4.27 7.99
C VAL A 384 -19.63 3.48 6.73
N ALA A 385 -20.90 3.16 6.50
CA ALA A 385 -21.33 2.63 5.21
C ALA A 385 -21.55 3.78 4.21
N ASP A 386 -21.73 3.41 2.95
CA ASP A 386 -22.06 4.37 1.89
C ASP A 386 -23.41 5.04 2.13
N GLY A 387 -23.45 6.37 2.00
CA GLY A 387 -24.65 7.19 2.17
C GLY A 387 -25.02 7.48 3.63
N ASP A 388 -24.33 6.90 4.61
CA ASP A 388 -24.61 7.11 6.03
C ASP A 388 -24.40 8.57 6.43
N VAL A 389 -25.32 9.06 7.27
CA VAL A 389 -25.20 10.36 7.93
C VAL A 389 -24.66 10.14 9.34
N VAL A 390 -23.59 10.85 9.69
CA VAL A 390 -22.98 10.81 11.02
C VAL A 390 -23.07 12.16 11.68
N ILE A 391 -23.51 12.15 12.94
CA ILE A 391 -23.53 13.32 13.81
C ILE A 391 -22.45 13.13 14.86
N ILE A 392 -21.50 14.05 14.93
CA ILE A 392 -20.40 14.08 15.89
C ILE A 392 -20.64 15.26 16.83
N GLY A 393 -20.83 14.98 18.12
CA GLY A 393 -20.94 16.01 19.17
C GLY A 393 -19.57 16.35 19.74
N GLY A 394 -19.21 17.64 19.81
CA GLY A 394 -17.85 18.04 20.23
C GLY A 394 -17.77 19.40 20.91
N LEU A 395 -17.45 19.35 22.20
CA LEU A 395 -17.03 20.44 23.09
C LEU A 395 -18.08 21.50 23.47
N ALA A 396 -18.40 21.54 24.77
CA ALA A 396 -19.19 22.59 25.40
C ALA A 396 -18.28 23.65 26.02
N GLU A 397 -18.48 24.91 25.62
CA GLU A 397 -17.98 26.06 26.37
C GLU A 397 -19.10 26.52 27.31
N ASN A 398 -18.85 26.49 28.63
CA ASN A 398 -19.79 26.98 29.63
C ASN A 398 -19.30 28.35 30.14
N ARG A 399 -20.13 29.38 30.00
CA ARG A 399 -19.89 30.69 30.63
C ARG A 399 -20.94 30.91 31.71
N GLU A 400 -20.46 30.99 32.95
CA GLU A 400 -21.25 31.33 34.12
C GLU A 400 -20.87 32.75 34.55
N SER A 401 -21.84 33.66 34.48
CA SER A 401 -21.70 35.03 34.96
C SER A 401 -22.63 35.22 36.16
N SER A 402 -22.04 35.48 37.33
CA SER A 402 -22.80 35.84 38.53
C SER A 402 -22.51 37.29 38.91
N GLY A 403 -23.57 38.09 38.98
CA GLY A 403 -23.54 39.47 39.42
C GLY A 403 -24.36 39.63 40.69
N ARG A 404 -23.81 40.33 41.68
CA ARG A 404 -24.58 40.84 42.82
C ARG A 404 -24.74 42.33 42.65
N ILE A 405 -25.98 42.78 42.52
CA ILE A 405 -26.31 44.19 42.39
C ILE A 405 -26.84 44.67 43.74
N GLY A 406 -26.06 45.53 44.40
CA GLY A 406 -26.41 46.14 45.70
C GLY A 406 -25.19 46.75 46.39
N PHE A 407 -25.42 47.75 47.25
CA PHE A 407 -24.35 48.36 48.04
C PHE A 407 -23.83 47.39 49.11
N SER A 408 -22.52 47.35 49.33
CA SER A 408 -21.85 46.40 50.25
C SER A 408 -22.33 46.45 51.71
N PHE A 409 -23.03 47.52 52.12
CA PHE A 409 -23.55 47.70 53.48
C PHE A 409 -25.02 47.25 53.66
N LEU A 410 -25.75 46.92 52.58
CA LEU A 410 -27.15 46.51 52.70
C LEU A 410 -27.25 45.01 53.10
N PRO A 411 -28.24 44.62 53.93
CA PRO A 411 -28.51 43.22 54.26
C PRO A 411 -28.94 42.40 53.03
N ASP A 412 -28.69 41.09 53.08
CA ASP A 412 -28.74 40.19 51.90
C ASP A 412 -30.12 40.11 51.22
N TRP A 413 -31.22 40.35 51.95
CA TRP A 413 -32.57 40.37 51.39
C TRP A 413 -32.87 41.58 50.48
N MET A 414 -32.02 42.62 50.49
CA MET A 414 -32.12 43.79 49.58
C MET A 414 -31.14 43.72 48.41
N ARG A 415 -30.35 42.65 48.31
CA ARG A 415 -29.38 42.45 47.22
C ARG A 415 -30.05 41.64 46.11
N SER A 416 -29.92 42.10 44.87
CA SER A 416 -30.38 41.34 43.70
C SER A 416 -29.25 40.46 43.19
N ASN A 417 -29.51 39.17 43.07
CA ASN A 417 -28.58 38.22 42.47
C ASN A 417 -29.02 37.96 41.02
N THR A 418 -28.17 38.30 40.07
CA THR A 418 -28.38 38.01 38.65
C THR A 418 -27.38 36.94 38.23
N GLY A 419 -27.86 35.77 37.83
CA GLY A 419 -27.04 34.70 37.25
C GLY A 419 -27.39 34.51 35.78
N GLN A 420 -26.37 34.44 34.92
CA GLN A 420 -26.54 34.13 33.51
C GLN A 420 -25.60 32.98 33.13
N ASN A 421 -26.19 31.85 32.74
CA ASN A 421 -25.48 30.67 32.26
C ASN A 421 -25.71 30.55 30.75
N SER A 422 -24.64 30.62 29.97
CA SER A 422 -24.70 30.39 28.52
C SER A 422 -23.73 29.28 28.15
N LYS A 423 -24.25 28.25 27.49
CA LYS A 423 -23.48 27.11 26.99
C LYS A 423 -23.48 27.14 25.47
N THR A 424 -22.31 27.11 24.87
CA THR A 424 -22.15 27.04 23.41
C THR A 424 -21.45 25.72 23.05
N GLU A 425 -22.08 24.92 22.21
CA GLU A 425 -21.58 23.62 21.76
C GLU A 425 -21.42 23.59 20.23
N ILE A 426 -20.52 22.75 19.72
CA ILE A 426 -20.42 22.47 18.28
C ILE A 426 -20.95 21.08 17.97
N LEU A 427 -21.75 21.03 16.91
CA LEU A 427 -22.23 19.79 16.32
C LEU A 427 -21.73 19.72 14.87
N LEU A 428 -21.00 18.65 14.54
CA LEU A 428 -20.56 18.37 13.19
C LEU A 428 -21.44 17.25 12.60
N VAL A 429 -22.13 17.54 11.51
CA VAL A 429 -22.94 16.55 10.78
C VAL A 429 -22.26 16.27 9.45
N LEU A 430 -21.99 15.00 9.15
CA LEU A 430 -21.30 14.56 7.94
C LEU A 430 -22.16 13.54 7.19
N GLN A 431 -22.14 13.60 5.86
CA GLN A 431 -22.53 12.50 4.99
C GLN A 431 -21.33 12.02 4.20
N VAL A 432 -21.18 10.70 4.12
CA VAL A 432 -20.10 10.06 3.36
C VAL A 432 -20.73 9.28 2.22
N SER A 433 -20.31 9.57 0.98
CA SER A 433 -20.79 8.88 -0.22
C SER A 433 -19.61 8.38 -1.04
N ARG A 434 -19.64 7.11 -1.42
CA ARG A 434 -18.72 6.51 -2.38
C ARG A 434 -19.10 6.94 -3.80
N LEU A 435 -18.09 7.03 -4.67
CA LEU A 435 -18.24 7.50 -6.04
C LEU A 435 -17.81 6.44 -7.06
#